data_AF-A0A6B3HC07-F1
#
_entry.id   AF-A0A6B3HC07-F1
#
_cell.length_a   1.000
_cell.length_b   1.000
_cell.length_c   1.000
_cell.angle_alpha   90.00
_cell.angle_beta   90.00
_cell.angle_gamma   90.00
#
_symmetry.space_group_name_H-M   'P 1'
#
loop_
_entity.id
_entity.type
_entity.pdbx_description
1 polymer ?
#
loop_
_entity_poly.entity_id
_entity_poly.type
_entity_poly.pdbx_seq_one_letter_code
_entity_poly.pdbx_strand_id
1 'polypeptide(L)' 'PSLTAWLINTMGFRPGTRQLPIAQLGCAAGGAAINRAHDFCVAYPEANVLIVSCEFCSLCYQPTDIGVGSLLSNGL' A
#
# COMPACT_ATOMS: atom_id res chain seq x y z
N PRO A 1 11.65 9.27 -5.93
CA PRO A 1 11.46 8.81 -4.53
C PRO A 1 10.38 7.73 -4.49
N SER A 2 10.39 6.81 -3.52
CA SER A 2 9.26 5.87 -3.34
C SER A 2 7.99 6.63 -2.92
N LEU A 3 6.81 6.04 -3.14
CA LEU A 3 5.53 6.60 -2.67
C LEU A 3 5.58 6.94 -1.17
N THR A 4 6.12 6.02 -0.36
CA THR A 4 6.24 6.19 1.10
C THR A 4 7.14 7.37 1.47
N ALA A 5 8.26 7.55 0.77
CA ALA A 5 9.16 8.68 1.00
C ALA A 5 8.52 10.01 0.57
N TRP A 6 7.79 10.02 -0.55
CA TRP A 6 7.05 11.20 -1.00
C TRP A 6 5.96 11.60 0.01
N LEU A 7 5.19 10.62 0.52
CA LEU A 7 4.15 10.85 1.54
C LEU A 7 4.73 11.41 2.83
N ILE A 8 5.80 10.83 3.36
CA ILE A 8 6.48 11.32 4.58
C ILE A 8 6.91 12.77 4.42
N ASN A 9 7.54 13.10 3.30
CA ASN A 9 8.02 14.46 3.05
C ASN A 9 6.86 15.45 2.88
N THR A 10 5.84 15.07 2.10
CA THR A 10 4.71 15.95 1.76
C THR A 10 3.81 16.20 2.97
N MET A 11 3.65 15.22 3.86
CA MET A 11 2.87 15.35 5.09
C MET A 11 3.66 15.91 6.28
N GLY A 12 4.94 16.26 6.10
CA GLY A 12 5.77 16.84 7.15
C GLY A 12 6.07 15.87 8.32
N PHE A 13 6.10 14.57 8.05
CA PHE A 13 6.44 13.58 9.08
C PHE A 13 7.91 13.66 9.48
N ARG A 14 8.21 13.13 10.68
CA ARG A 14 9.57 13.19 11.25
C ARG A 14 10.56 12.46 10.32
N PRO A 15 11.81 12.94 10.17
CA PRO A 15 12.81 12.28 9.32
C PRO A 15 13.10 10.81 9.69
N GLY A 16 12.93 10.45 10.97
CA GLY A 16 13.08 9.07 11.47
C GLY A 16 11.84 8.18 11.31
N THR A 17 10.84 8.59 10.54
CA THR A 17 9.61 7.81 10.35
C THR A 17 9.93 6.51 9.63
N ARG A 18 9.57 5.37 10.25
CA ARG A 18 9.80 4.03 9.70
C ARG A 18 8.85 3.77 8.55
N GLN A 19 9.39 3.26 7.45
CA GLN A 19 8.64 2.94 6.23
C GLN A 19 8.54 1.42 6.09
N LEU A 20 7.35 0.94 5.75
CA LEU A 20 7.13 -0.46 5.43
C LEU A 20 6.26 -0.57 4.18
N PRO A 21 6.85 -0.72 2.99
CA PRO A 21 6.07 -0.98 1.78
C PRO A 21 5.50 -2.40 1.82
N ILE A 22 4.20 -2.54 1.56
CA ILE A 22 3.52 -3.81 1.39
C ILE A 22 3.03 -3.86 -0.05
N ALA A 23 3.51 -4.83 -0.82
CA ALA A 23 3.16 -5.02 -2.22
C ALA A 23 2.87 -6.50 -2.51
N GLN A 24 2.25 -6.79 -3.65
CA GLN A 24 2.02 -8.15 -4.17
C GLN A 24 1.14 -9.08 -3.32
N LEU A 25 0.38 -8.55 -2.36
CA LEU A 25 -0.58 -9.34 -1.56
C LEU A 25 -2.05 -9.20 -2.00
N GLY A 26 -2.32 -8.32 -2.97
CA GLY A 26 -3.68 -8.04 -3.45
C GLY A 26 -4.63 -7.72 -2.30
N CYS A 27 -5.83 -8.29 -2.33
CA CYS A 27 -6.86 -8.08 -1.31
C CYS A 27 -6.40 -8.43 0.13
N ALA A 28 -5.43 -9.33 0.29
CA ALA A 28 -4.92 -9.71 1.61
C ALA A 28 -3.99 -8.66 2.25
N ALA A 29 -3.55 -7.66 1.47
CA ALA A 29 -2.62 -6.63 1.93
C ALA A 29 -3.14 -5.84 3.14
N GLY A 30 -4.45 -5.57 3.21
CA GLY A 30 -5.06 -4.83 4.31
C GLY A 30 -4.91 -5.54 5.66
N GLY A 31 -5.22 -6.84 5.71
CA GLY A 31 -5.04 -7.65 6.92
C GLY A 31 -3.57 -7.78 7.31
N ALA A 32 -2.68 -7.97 6.34
CA ALA A 32 -1.23 -7.99 6.58
C ALA A 32 -0.72 -6.67 7.17
N ALA A 33 -1.21 -5.53 6.66
CA ALA A 33 -0.85 -4.21 7.17
C ALA A 33 -1.32 -4.00 8.61
N ILE A 34 -2.54 -4.41 8.95
CA ILE A 34 -3.09 -4.31 10.31
C ILE A 34 -2.30 -5.17 11.29
N ASN A 35 -2.03 -6.44 10.96
CA ASN A 35 -1.22 -7.31 11.82
C ASN A 35 0.16 -6.71 12.09
N ARG A 36 0.78 -6.15 11.05
CA ARG A 36 2.10 -5.55 11.20
C ARG A 36 2.07 -4.23 11.99
N ALA A 37 1.01 -3.44 11.84
CA ALA A 37 0.78 -2.24 12.65
C ALA A 37 0.55 -2.61 14.13
N HIS A 38 -0.22 -3.66 14.39
CA HIS A 38 -0.44 -4.19 15.73
C HIS A 38 0.89 -4.59 16.38
N ASP A 39 1.68 -5.45 15.74
CA ASP A 39 2.98 -5.88 16.27
C ASP A 39 3.92 -4.69 16.54
N PHE A 40 3.86 -3.68 15.69
CA PHE A 40 4.65 -2.46 15.86
C PHE A 40 4.20 -1.64 17.07
N CYS A 41 2.91 -1.42 17.25
CA CYS A 41 2.39 -0.68 18.41
C CYS A 41 2.60 -1.46 19.72
N VAL A 42 2.53 -2.80 19.69
CA VAL A 42 2.89 -3.64 20.85
C VAL A 42 4.36 -3.44 21.23
N ALA A 43 5.27 -3.41 20.24
CA ALA A 43 6.69 -3.17 20.49
C ALA A 43 7.03 -1.72 20.86
N TYR A 44 6.20 -0.75 20.44
CA TYR A 44 6.41 0.68 20.64
C TYR A 44 5.09 1.37 21.06
N PRO A 45 4.70 1.30 22.34
CA PRO A 45 3.36 1.71 22.80
C PRO A 45 3.02 3.19 22.55
N GLU A 46 4.01 4.07 22.55
CA GLU A 46 3.83 5.51 22.32
C GLU A 46 3.91 5.90 20.83
N ALA A 47 4.10 4.92 19.94
CA ALA A 47 4.19 5.17 18.51
C ALA A 47 2.82 5.05 17.83
N ASN A 48 2.64 5.84 16.77
CA ASN A 48 1.47 5.75 15.91
C ASN A 48 1.86 5.12 14.57
N VAL A 49 0.94 4.36 13.97
CA VAL A 49 1.07 3.80 12.63
C VAL A 49 -0.01 4.36 11.72
N LEU A 50 0.40 4.87 10.56
CA LEU A 50 -0.51 5.24 9.47
C LEU A 50 -0.45 4.15 8.40
N ILE A 51 -1.59 3.52 8.12
CA ILE A 51 -1.74 2.59 7.01
C ILE A 51 -2.35 3.35 5.83
N VAL A 52 -1.71 3.28 4.68
CA VAL A 52 -2.22 3.84 3.42
C VAL A 52 -2.34 2.69 2.42
N SER A 53 -3.57 2.42 1.97
CA SER A 53 -3.83 1.48 0.89
C SER A 53 -4.14 2.25 -0.38
N CYS A 54 -3.39 1.99 -1.45
CA CYS A 54 -3.61 2.59 -2.76
C CYS A 54 -3.70 1.47 -3.80
N GLU A 55 -4.76 1.49 -4.60
CA GLU A 55 -4.95 0.59 -5.74
C GLU A 55 -5.02 1.41 -7.02
N PHE A 56 -4.29 1.00 -8.04
CA PHE A 56 -4.20 1.69 -9.33
C PHE A 56 -4.70 0.78 -10.46
N CYS A 57 -5.94 0.30 -10.35
CA CYS A 57 -6.54 -0.67 -11.28
C CYS A 57 -6.51 -0.18 -12.75
N SER A 58 -6.64 1.14 -12.95
CA SER A 58 -6.57 1.75 -14.28
C SER A 58 -5.22 1.59 -14.99
N LEU A 59 -4.12 1.34 -14.27
CA LEU A 59 -2.82 1.03 -14.89
C LEU A 59 -2.81 -0.35 -15.57
N CYS A 60 -3.71 -1.24 -15.14
CA CYS A 60 -3.88 -2.56 -15.72
C CYS A 60 -4.97 -2.58 -16.81
N TYR A 61 -5.55 -1.42 -17.15
CA TYR A 61 -6.51 -1.31 -18.24
C TYR A 61 -5.81 -1.42 -19.60
N GLN A 62 -6.13 -2.46 -20.36
CA GLN A 62 -5.53 -2.76 -21.65
C GLN A 62 -6.63 -3.03 -22.67
N PRO A 63 -7.24 -1.97 -23.26
CA PRO A 63 -8.44 -2.10 -24.09
C PRO A 63 -8.22 -2.90 -25.38
N THR A 64 -6.99 -2.97 -25.85
CA THR A 64 -6.61 -3.72 -27.06
C THR A 64 -6.23 -5.17 -26.77
N ASP A 65 -6.04 -5.55 -25.50
CA ASP A 65 -5.75 -6.92 -25.10
C ASP A 65 -7.05 -7.66 -24.83
N ILE A 66 -7.35 -8.66 -25.68
CA ILE A 66 -8.57 -9.47 -25.65
C ILE A 66 -8.40 -10.79 -24.89
N GLY A 67 -7.26 -11.00 -24.22
CA GLY A 67 -7.03 -12.16 -23.37
C GLY A 67 -7.96 -12.19 -22.15
N VAL A 68 -8.30 -13.39 -21.68
CA VAL A 68 -9.20 -13.59 -20.52
C VAL A 68 -8.70 -12.84 -19.26
N GLY A 69 -7.38 -12.77 -19.05
CA GLY A 69 -6.79 -12.00 -17.95
C GLY A 69 -7.01 -10.49 -18.07
N SER A 70 -6.90 -9.95 -19.29
CA SER A 70 -7.18 -8.54 -19.58
C SER A 70 -8.67 -8.22 -19.41
N LEU A 71 -9.57 -9.13 -19.78
CA LEU A 71 -11.02 -8.95 -19.57
C LEU A 71 -11.37 -8.82 -18.08
N LEU A 72 -10.77 -9.64 -17.20
CA LEU A 72 -10.96 -9.54 -15.76
C LEU A 72 -10.37 -8.23 -15.21
N SER A 73 -9.19 -7.85 -15.70
CA SER A 73 -8.51 -6.60 -15.32
C SER A 73 -9.28 -5.35 -15.75
N ASN A 74 -9.89 -5.36 -16.94
CA ASN A 74 -10.66 -4.24 -17.49
C ASN A 74 -12.04 -4.07 -16.83
N GLY A 75 -12.52 -5.08 -16.08
CA GLY A 75 -13.81 -5.05 -15.39
C GLY A 75 -13.75 -4.65 -13.90
N LEU A 76 -12.57 -4.33 -13.38
CA LEU A 76 -12.33 -3.89 -11.99
C LEU A 76 -12.46 -2.37 -11.83
#